data_AF-A0A1R0H9H5-F1
#
_entry.id   AF-A0A1R0H9H5-F1
#
_cell.length_a   1.000
_cell.length_b   1.000
_cell.length_c   1.000
_cell.angle_alpha   90.00
_cell.angle_beta   90.00
_cell.angle_gamma   90.00
#
_symmetry.space_group_name_H-M   'P 1'
#
loop_
_entity.id
_entity.type
_entity.pdbx_description
1 polymer ?
#
loop_
_entity_poly.entity_id
_entity_poly.type
_entity_poly.pdbx_seq_one_letter_code
_entity_poly.pdbx_strand_id
1 'polypeptide(L)'
;MDLSDDDFDYSAEIEKYRNVVLSACTSLGGLEKDPKNPDSGYKYVPGYECIDCLKDLKRYIRIDEMGGERLVLKWLAQWKVFTRDLVPIFEQSSDAWLNFEGQDDKPWYHCEEGRNDSYYTVCLCIDLFVFMTWEMDGEESDSKNFFYNSLLEYKKAFCSNNPLSLLIRVVARIFETPLGYSFSFY
;
A
#
# COMPACT_ATOMS: atom_id res chain seq x y z
N MET A 1 6.70 29.75 -33.87
CA MET A 1 6.25 28.54 -33.18
C MET A 1 6.41 28.85 -31.71
N ASP A 2 5.36 29.43 -31.12
CA ASP A 2 5.31 29.76 -29.71
C ASP A 2 5.00 28.47 -28.94
N LEU A 3 6.03 27.93 -28.29
CA LEU A 3 5.90 26.93 -27.22
C LEU A 3 5.77 27.66 -25.87
N SER A 4 4.99 28.75 -25.78
CA SER A 4 5.37 29.85 -24.87
C SER A 4 4.63 29.94 -23.54
N ASP A 5 3.35 29.57 -23.41
CA ASP A 5 2.62 29.78 -22.13
C ASP A 5 1.81 28.55 -21.69
N ASP A 6 1.07 27.89 -22.59
CA ASP A 6 0.21 26.74 -22.22
C ASP A 6 1.02 25.49 -21.79
N ASP A 7 2.13 25.20 -22.47
CA ASP A 7 3.03 24.07 -22.09
C ASP A 7 3.75 24.35 -20.76
N PHE A 8 4.03 25.62 -20.46
CA PHE A 8 4.68 26.03 -19.21
C PHE A 8 3.72 25.84 -18.02
N ASP A 9 2.44 26.22 -18.19
CA ASP A 9 1.41 26.05 -17.17
C ASP A 9 1.14 24.57 -16.86
N TYR A 10 0.99 23.73 -17.90
CA TYR A 10 0.80 22.29 -17.73
C TYR A 10 1.95 21.61 -16.97
N SER A 11 3.20 21.97 -17.30
CA SER A 11 4.37 21.42 -16.61
C SER A 11 4.42 21.78 -15.13
N ALA A 12 4.00 23.01 -14.78
CA ALA A 12 3.94 23.49 -13.40
C ALA A 12 2.82 22.78 -12.61
N GLU A 13 1.68 22.53 -13.25
CA GLU A 13 0.57 21.77 -12.65
C GLU A 13 0.96 20.32 -12.36
N ILE A 14 1.64 19.65 -13.31
CA ILE A 14 2.17 18.29 -13.10
C ILE A 14 3.13 18.27 -11.92
N GLU A 15 4.08 19.20 -11.84
CA GLU A 15 5.05 19.23 -10.75
C GLU A 15 4.38 19.51 -9.41
N LYS A 16 3.36 20.38 -9.39
CA LYS A 16 2.54 20.59 -8.19
C LYS A 16 1.83 19.31 -7.77
N TYR A 17 1.22 18.58 -8.71
CA TYR A 17 0.55 17.32 -8.41
C TYR A 17 1.52 16.25 -7.90
N ARG A 18 2.69 16.13 -8.55
CA ARG A 18 3.79 15.27 -8.12
C ARG A 18 4.20 15.54 -6.68
N ASN A 19 4.32 16.81 -6.29
CA ASN A 19 4.67 17.20 -4.93
C ASN A 19 3.57 16.85 -3.91
N VAL A 20 2.29 16.93 -4.28
CA VAL A 20 1.17 16.47 -3.44
C VAL A 20 1.26 14.97 -3.19
N VAL A 21 1.49 14.17 -4.24
CA VAL A 21 1.65 12.71 -4.10
C VAL A 21 2.88 12.37 -3.26
N LEU A 22 4.00 13.08 -3.48
CA LEU A 22 5.22 12.88 -2.69
C LEU A 22 4.99 13.16 -1.21
N SER A 23 4.26 14.23 -0.88
CA SER A 23 3.90 14.57 0.50
C SER A 23 3.15 13.44 1.18
N ALA A 24 2.17 12.83 0.51
CA ALA A 24 1.45 11.67 1.05
C ALA A 24 2.41 10.48 1.26
N CYS A 25 3.34 10.23 0.34
CA CYS A 25 4.33 9.16 0.48
C CYS A 25 5.28 9.38 1.66
N THR A 26 5.71 10.61 1.90
CA THR A 26 6.62 10.92 3.03
C THR A 26 5.92 10.85 4.38
N SER A 27 4.61 11.04 4.41
CA SER A 27 3.80 10.95 5.63
C SER A 27 3.38 9.52 5.98
N LEU A 28 3.65 8.53 5.12
CA LEU A 28 3.37 7.11 5.40
C LEU A 28 4.14 6.59 6.61
N GLY A 29 5.37 7.06 6.80
CA GLY A 29 6.28 6.58 7.83
C GLY A 29 7.73 6.53 7.34
N GLY A 30 8.57 5.82 8.10
CA GLY A 30 9.98 5.69 7.76
C GLY A 30 10.71 4.63 8.57
N LEU A 31 11.92 4.33 8.15
CA LEU A 31 12.83 3.46 8.88
C LEU A 31 13.49 4.23 10.03
N GLU A 32 13.25 3.78 11.26
CA GLU A 32 13.83 4.35 12.47
C GLU A 32 14.65 3.29 13.21
N LYS A 33 15.65 3.74 13.98
CA LYS A 33 16.36 2.86 14.93
C LYS A 33 15.66 2.92 16.27
N ASP A 34 15.67 1.83 17.03
CA ASP A 34 15.21 1.87 18.40
C ASP A 34 16.11 2.82 19.22
N PRO A 35 15.57 3.93 19.76
CA PRO A 35 16.36 4.88 20.55
C PRO A 35 16.92 4.24 21.83
N LYS A 36 16.32 3.15 22.32
CA LYS A 36 16.78 2.40 23.49
C LYS A 36 17.79 1.31 23.14
N ASN A 37 17.91 0.94 21.87
CA ASN A 37 18.87 -0.03 21.38
C ASN A 37 19.43 0.41 20.01
N PRO A 38 20.44 1.30 19.98
CA PRO A 38 21.00 1.86 18.74
C PRO A 38 21.66 0.83 17.81
N ASP A 39 22.02 -0.33 18.37
CA ASP A 39 22.58 -1.49 17.66
C ASP A 39 21.48 -2.38 17.05
N SER A 40 20.21 -2.11 17.35
CA SER A 40 19.09 -2.74 16.66
C SER A 40 19.10 -2.37 15.17
N GLY A 41 18.61 -3.30 14.34
CA GLY A 41 18.33 -3.02 12.95
C GLY A 41 17.27 -1.92 12.80
N TYR A 42 17.19 -1.34 11.61
CA TYR A 42 16.12 -0.39 11.29
C TYR A 42 14.76 -1.08 11.33
N LYS A 43 13.78 -0.44 11.95
CA LYS A 43 12.38 -0.86 11.97
C LYS A 43 11.52 0.21 11.33
N TYR A 44 10.55 -0.20 10.53
CA TYR A 44 9.57 0.73 9.97
C TYR A 44 8.64 1.24 11.08
N VAL A 45 8.42 2.56 11.10
CA VAL A 45 7.48 3.24 11.99
C VAL A 45 6.46 3.95 11.11
N PRO A 46 5.19 3.51 11.12
CA PRO A 46 4.12 4.20 10.42
C PRO A 46 3.93 5.62 10.95
N GLY A 47 3.67 6.56 10.04
CA GLY A 47 3.32 7.94 10.39
C GLY A 47 1.95 8.03 11.05
N TYR A 48 1.69 9.16 11.71
CA TYR A 48 0.44 9.39 12.44
C TYR A 48 -0.81 9.31 11.53
N GLU A 49 -0.68 9.78 10.29
CA GLU A 49 -1.76 9.82 9.29
C GLU A 49 -1.59 8.73 8.22
N CYS A 50 -0.91 7.62 8.55
CA CYS A 50 -0.57 6.56 7.58
C CYS A 50 -1.79 6.05 6.80
N ILE A 51 -2.90 5.80 7.47
CA ILE A 51 -4.14 5.29 6.84
C ILE A 51 -4.73 6.30 5.87
N ASP A 52 -4.77 7.58 6.25
CA ASP A 52 -5.30 8.63 5.37
C ASP A 52 -4.39 8.85 4.17
N CYS A 53 -3.07 8.76 4.37
CA CYS A 53 -2.11 8.76 3.27
C CYS A 53 -2.31 7.57 2.33
N LEU A 54 -2.57 6.36 2.83
CA LEU A 54 -2.87 5.19 2.00
C LEU A 54 -4.18 5.37 1.20
N LYS A 55 -5.23 5.95 1.81
CA LYS A 55 -6.47 6.30 1.10
C LYS A 55 -6.22 7.33 0.00
N ASP A 56 -5.42 8.35 0.29
CA ASP A 56 -5.06 9.39 -0.65
C ASP A 56 -4.26 8.83 -1.83
N LEU A 57 -3.26 7.97 -1.59
CA LEU A 57 -2.53 7.30 -2.66
C LEU A 57 -3.46 6.48 -3.55
N LYS A 58 -4.37 5.71 -2.95
CA LYS A 58 -5.38 4.95 -3.70
C LYS A 58 -6.28 5.88 -4.54
N ARG A 59 -6.66 7.03 -4.00
CA ARG A 59 -7.45 8.05 -4.71
C ARG A 59 -6.66 8.66 -5.87
N TYR A 60 -5.40 9.05 -5.65
CA TYR A 60 -4.53 9.64 -6.68
C TYR A 60 -4.30 8.68 -7.84
N ILE A 61 -4.02 7.40 -7.57
CA ILE A 61 -3.88 6.37 -8.61
C ILE A 61 -5.16 6.28 -9.45
N ARG A 62 -6.34 6.20 -8.82
CA ARG A 62 -7.61 6.08 -9.54
C ARG A 62 -7.90 7.28 -10.43
N ILE A 63 -7.65 8.50 -9.94
CA ILE A 63 -7.86 9.73 -10.72
C ILE A 63 -6.91 9.76 -11.91
N ASP A 64 -5.65 9.42 -11.70
CA ASP A 64 -4.61 9.40 -12.72
C ASP A 64 -4.81 8.31 -13.78
N GLU A 65 -5.29 7.12 -13.38
CA GLU A 65 -5.67 6.06 -14.33
C GLU A 65 -6.84 6.47 -15.23
N MET A 66 -7.79 7.28 -14.75
CA MET A 66 -8.86 7.82 -15.60
C MET A 66 -8.33 8.78 -16.68
N GLY A 67 -7.17 9.40 -16.45
CA GLY A 67 -6.46 10.24 -17.42
C GLY A 67 -5.57 9.46 -18.40
N GLY A 68 -5.26 8.20 -18.11
CA GLY A 68 -4.52 7.29 -19.00
C GLY A 68 -2.99 7.40 -18.96
N GLU A 69 -2.40 8.39 -18.30
CA GLU A 69 -0.95 8.60 -18.30
C GLU A 69 -0.19 7.78 -17.24
N ARG A 70 -0.90 7.34 -16.19
CA ARG A 70 -0.38 6.54 -15.07
C ARG A 70 0.86 7.17 -14.40
N LEU A 71 0.95 8.50 -14.36
CA LEU A 71 2.07 9.24 -13.78
C LEU A 71 2.28 8.92 -12.30
N VAL A 72 1.19 8.76 -11.55
CA VAL A 72 1.24 8.44 -10.12
C VAL A 72 1.92 7.09 -9.92
N LEU A 73 1.55 6.06 -10.69
CA LEU A 73 2.21 4.75 -10.62
C LEU A 73 3.70 4.85 -10.98
N LYS A 74 4.06 5.66 -11.99
CA LYS A 74 5.47 5.91 -12.34
C LYS A 74 6.24 6.55 -11.18
N TRP A 75 5.68 7.55 -10.53
CA TRP A 75 6.32 8.23 -9.39
C TRP A 75 6.47 7.31 -8.18
N LEU A 76 5.41 6.57 -7.82
CA LEU A 76 5.47 5.59 -6.72
C LEU A 76 6.53 4.51 -6.96
N ALA A 77 6.70 4.09 -8.22
CA ALA A 77 7.77 3.18 -8.62
C ALA A 77 9.15 3.80 -8.47
N GLN A 78 9.36 5.02 -8.97
CA GLN A 78 10.62 5.75 -8.84
C GLN A 78 11.04 5.97 -7.38
N TRP A 79 10.08 6.28 -6.51
CA TRP A 79 10.31 6.49 -5.08
C TRP A 79 10.34 5.20 -4.26
N LYS A 80 10.17 4.04 -4.91
CA LYS A 80 10.21 2.71 -4.31
C LYS A 80 9.19 2.53 -3.18
N VAL A 81 8.04 3.20 -3.26
CA VAL A 81 7.02 3.20 -2.19
C VAL A 81 6.54 1.78 -1.87
N PHE A 82 6.40 0.92 -2.88
CA PHE A 82 6.01 -0.48 -2.69
C PHE A 82 6.94 -1.22 -1.73
N THR A 83 8.25 -1.16 -1.97
CA THR A 83 9.26 -1.93 -1.22
C THR A 83 9.70 -1.23 0.05
N ARG A 84 9.75 0.11 0.03
CA ARG A 84 10.17 0.95 1.15
C ARG A 84 9.10 1.09 2.23
N ASP A 85 7.82 1.21 1.83
CA ASP A 85 6.73 1.56 2.73
C ASP A 85 5.63 0.48 2.76
N LEU A 86 5.02 0.16 1.62
CA LEU A 86 3.81 -0.68 1.60
C LEU A 86 4.05 -2.09 2.13
N VAL A 87 5.17 -2.73 1.76
CA VAL A 87 5.52 -4.06 2.27
C VAL A 87 5.73 -4.04 3.79
N PRO A 88 6.61 -3.18 4.38
CA PRO A 88 6.75 -3.09 5.83
C PRO A 88 5.45 -2.75 6.59
N ILE A 89 4.65 -1.81 6.06
CA ILE A 89 3.35 -1.44 6.66
C ILE A 89 2.41 -2.66 6.68
N PHE A 90 2.35 -3.40 5.56
CA PHE A 90 1.55 -4.61 5.46
C PHE A 90 2.02 -5.67 6.45
N GLU A 91 3.33 -5.91 6.55
CA GLU A 91 3.87 -6.92 7.47
C GLU A 91 3.51 -6.60 8.92
N GLN A 92 3.80 -5.37 9.36
CA GLN A 92 3.53 -4.93 10.73
C GLN A 92 2.04 -4.95 11.07
N SER A 93 1.19 -4.49 10.15
CA SER A 93 -0.27 -4.44 10.36
C SER A 93 -0.87 -5.84 10.33
N SER A 94 -0.36 -6.73 9.48
CA SER A 94 -0.79 -8.14 9.43
C SER A 94 -0.42 -8.87 10.70
N ASP A 95 0.81 -8.72 11.20
CA ASP A 95 1.24 -9.33 12.46
C ASP A 95 0.44 -8.80 13.65
N ALA A 96 0.22 -7.48 13.72
CA ALA A 96 -0.60 -6.88 14.78
C ALA A 96 -2.04 -7.41 14.76
N TRP A 97 -2.61 -7.60 13.58
CA TRP A 97 -3.97 -8.11 13.42
C TRP A 97 -4.10 -9.61 13.69
N LEU A 98 -3.13 -10.42 13.24
CA LEU A 98 -3.13 -11.88 13.39
C LEU A 98 -2.86 -12.32 14.84
N ASN A 99 -2.01 -11.58 15.57
CA ASN A 99 -1.62 -11.91 16.94
C ASN A 99 -2.49 -11.21 18.00
N PHE A 100 -3.63 -10.63 17.61
CA PHE A 100 -4.54 -9.98 18.55
C PHE A 100 -5.25 -11.01 19.43
N GLU A 101 -4.87 -11.07 20.70
CA GLU A 101 -5.50 -11.89 21.74
C GLU A 101 -6.51 -11.05 22.56
N GLY A 102 -7.62 -10.66 21.94
CA GLY A 102 -8.73 -10.01 22.65
C GLY A 102 -9.58 -11.01 23.44
N GLN A 103 -10.03 -10.64 24.65
CA GLN A 103 -10.90 -11.47 25.52
C GLN A 103 -12.23 -11.89 24.88
N ASP A 104 -12.66 -11.17 23.83
CA ASP A 104 -13.77 -11.54 22.96
C ASP A 104 -13.21 -11.74 21.54
N ASP A 105 -12.82 -12.95 21.16
CA ASP A 105 -12.51 -13.32 19.76
C ASP A 105 -13.80 -13.31 18.92
N LYS A 106 -14.40 -12.12 18.79
CA LYS A 106 -15.55 -11.90 17.93
C LYS A 106 -15.12 -12.12 16.48
N PRO A 107 -16.00 -12.71 15.65
CA PRO A 107 -15.73 -12.86 14.23
C PRO A 107 -15.30 -11.53 13.62
N TRP A 108 -14.29 -11.55 12.75
CA TRP A 108 -13.68 -10.34 12.19
C TRP A 108 -14.68 -9.41 11.49
N TYR A 109 -15.82 -9.93 11.02
CA TYR A 109 -16.91 -9.20 10.37
C TYR A 109 -17.93 -8.55 11.34
N HIS A 110 -17.82 -8.79 12.65
CA HIS A 110 -18.62 -8.15 13.70
C HIS A 110 -17.84 -7.12 14.52
N CYS A 111 -16.58 -6.86 14.17
CA CYS A 111 -15.78 -5.83 14.82
C CYS A 111 -16.18 -4.46 14.26
N GLU A 112 -17.26 -3.86 14.76
CA GLU A 112 -17.67 -2.51 14.34
C GLU A 112 -16.63 -1.43 14.68
N GLU A 113 -15.73 -1.66 15.64
CA GLU A 113 -14.67 -0.69 16.03
C GLU A 113 -13.47 -1.36 16.75
N GLY A 114 -13.28 -2.67 16.56
CA GLY A 114 -12.62 -3.51 17.58
C GLY A 114 -11.21 -4.05 17.30
N ARG A 115 -10.52 -3.60 16.26
CA ARG A 115 -9.14 -4.03 15.98
C ARG A 115 -8.37 -2.83 15.47
N ASN A 116 -7.71 -2.07 16.37
CA ASN A 116 -6.77 -0.96 16.08
C ASN A 116 -6.42 -0.98 14.60
N ASP A 117 -6.86 0.00 13.81
CA ASP A 117 -6.97 0.11 12.34
C ASP A 117 -6.12 -0.77 11.38
N SER A 118 -5.14 -1.52 11.85
CA SER A 118 -4.39 -2.64 11.26
C SER A 118 -5.13 -3.48 10.21
N TYR A 119 -6.36 -3.98 10.46
CA TYR A 119 -7.08 -4.75 9.42
C TYR A 119 -7.39 -3.87 8.20
N TYR A 120 -7.86 -2.66 8.47
CA TYR A 120 -8.17 -1.68 7.45
C TYR A 120 -6.90 -1.24 6.70
N THR A 121 -5.79 -1.04 7.42
CA THR A 121 -4.47 -0.81 6.84
C THR A 121 -4.03 -1.98 5.95
N VAL A 122 -4.20 -3.23 6.39
CA VAL A 122 -3.91 -4.43 5.58
C VAL A 122 -4.71 -4.42 4.29
N CYS A 123 -6.02 -4.13 4.35
CA CYS A 123 -6.87 -4.04 3.17
C CYS A 123 -6.40 -2.94 2.21
N LEU A 124 -6.05 -1.76 2.73
CA LEU A 124 -5.52 -0.66 1.90
C LEU A 124 -4.18 -1.02 1.25
N CYS A 125 -3.28 -1.69 1.97
CA CYS A 125 -2.03 -2.19 1.39
C CYS A 125 -2.30 -3.20 0.27
N ILE A 126 -3.22 -4.15 0.46
CA ILE A 126 -3.60 -5.12 -0.57
C ILE A 126 -4.19 -4.42 -1.79
N ASP A 127 -5.09 -3.44 -1.60
CA ASP A 127 -5.64 -2.65 -2.70
C ASP A 127 -4.53 -1.96 -3.51
N LEU A 128 -3.58 -1.33 -2.82
CA LEU A 128 -2.44 -0.67 -3.48
C LEU A 128 -1.51 -1.68 -4.15
N PHE A 129 -1.29 -2.86 -3.57
CA PHE A 129 -0.54 -3.92 -4.23
C PHE A 129 -1.18 -4.31 -5.56
N VAL A 130 -2.50 -4.47 -5.59
CA VAL A 130 -3.23 -4.79 -6.83
C VAL A 130 -3.03 -3.69 -7.87
N PHE A 131 -3.23 -2.42 -7.50
CA PHE A 131 -3.02 -1.30 -8.44
C PHE A 131 -1.58 -1.26 -8.98
N MET A 132 -0.59 -1.43 -8.11
CA MET A 132 0.83 -1.33 -8.48
C MET A 132 1.37 -2.57 -9.21
N THR A 133 0.66 -3.70 -9.16
CA THR A 133 1.08 -4.95 -9.81
C THR A 133 0.24 -5.33 -11.03
N TRP A 134 -0.71 -4.47 -11.42
CA TRP A 134 -1.57 -4.72 -12.57
C TRP A 134 -0.77 -4.79 -13.88
N GLU A 135 -1.25 -5.62 -14.81
CA GLU A 135 -0.60 -5.87 -16.10
C GLU A 135 -0.68 -4.65 -17.03
N MET A 136 0.42 -4.41 -17.76
CA MET A 136 0.63 -3.20 -18.58
C MET A 136 0.52 -3.49 -20.08
N ASP A 137 -0.40 -4.38 -20.48
CA ASP A 137 -0.45 -4.90 -21.85
C ASP A 137 -0.90 -3.89 -22.92
N GLY A 138 -1.52 -2.78 -22.50
CA GLY A 138 -1.92 -1.69 -23.40
C GLY A 138 -0.91 -0.55 -23.55
N GLU A 139 0.24 -0.61 -22.88
CA GLU A 139 1.19 0.50 -22.83
C GLU A 139 2.21 0.50 -23.98
N GLU A 140 2.70 1.70 -24.32
CA GLU A 140 3.83 1.86 -25.23
C GLU A 140 5.09 1.14 -24.73
N SER A 141 5.97 0.74 -25.65
CA SER A 141 7.16 -0.08 -25.36
C SER A 141 8.02 0.48 -24.23
N ASP A 142 8.23 1.80 -24.18
CA ASP A 142 9.09 2.44 -23.17
C ASP A 142 8.44 2.41 -21.78
N SER A 143 7.15 2.75 -21.69
CA SER A 143 6.37 2.62 -20.45
C SER A 143 6.33 1.16 -19.98
N LYS A 144 6.15 0.21 -20.89
CA LYS A 144 6.13 -1.24 -20.59
C LYS A 144 7.46 -1.70 -19.99
N ASN A 145 8.59 -1.28 -20.57
CA ASN A 145 9.93 -1.62 -20.05
C ASN A 145 10.20 -1.01 -18.68
N PHE A 146 9.76 0.24 -18.45
CA PHE A 146 9.86 0.88 -17.15
C PHE A 146 9.13 0.08 -16.08
N PHE A 147 7.83 -0.20 -16.29
CA PHE A 147 7.02 -0.93 -15.32
C PHE A 147 7.46 -2.38 -15.15
N TYR A 148 7.94 -3.04 -16.21
CA TYR A 148 8.45 -4.41 -16.11
C TYR A 148 9.56 -4.53 -15.06
N ASN A 149 10.52 -3.59 -15.05
CA ASN A 149 11.59 -3.59 -14.06
C ASN A 149 11.05 -3.35 -12.63
N SER A 150 10.09 -2.44 -12.48
CA SER A 150 9.43 -2.19 -11.19
C SER A 150 8.65 -3.41 -10.70
N LEU A 151 7.92 -4.10 -11.56
CA LEU A 151 7.18 -5.32 -11.24
C LEU A 151 8.10 -6.45 -10.79
N LEU A 152 9.29 -6.58 -11.37
CA LEU A 152 10.30 -7.53 -10.90
C LEU A 152 10.78 -7.20 -9.49
N GLU A 153 11.02 -5.92 -9.17
CA GLU A 153 11.36 -5.48 -7.82
C GLU A 153 10.23 -5.76 -6.83
N TYR A 154 8.99 -5.48 -7.20
CA TYR A 154 7.80 -5.74 -6.37
C TYR A 154 7.63 -7.23 -6.09
N LYS A 155 7.75 -8.05 -7.14
CA LYS A 155 7.73 -9.51 -7.01
C LYS A 155 8.81 -10.00 -6.05
N LYS A 156 10.04 -9.51 -6.18
CA LYS A 156 11.14 -9.89 -5.29
C LYS A 156 10.87 -9.51 -3.83
N ALA A 157 10.33 -8.31 -3.59
CA ALA A 157 10.01 -7.85 -2.23
C ALA A 157 8.84 -8.63 -1.62
N PHE A 158 7.75 -8.79 -2.37
CA PHE A 158 6.54 -9.46 -1.89
C PHE A 158 6.71 -10.97 -1.72
N CYS A 159 7.39 -11.62 -2.67
CA CYS A 159 7.68 -13.06 -2.59
C CYS A 159 8.86 -13.40 -1.68
N SER A 160 9.33 -12.47 -0.85
CA SER A 160 10.12 -12.85 0.32
C SER A 160 9.23 -13.70 1.26
N ASN A 161 9.84 -14.57 2.07
CA ASN A 161 9.07 -15.57 2.84
C ASN A 161 8.01 -14.95 3.76
N ASN A 162 8.25 -13.73 4.27
CA ASN A 162 7.40 -13.15 5.31
C ASN A 162 6.10 -12.51 4.79
N PRO A 163 6.10 -11.56 3.82
CA PRO A 163 4.87 -10.95 3.33
C PRO A 163 3.91 -11.97 2.71
N LEU A 164 4.44 -12.92 1.93
CA LEU A 164 3.62 -13.97 1.33
C LEU A 164 2.98 -14.89 2.38
N SER A 165 3.74 -15.29 3.41
CA SER A 165 3.22 -16.08 4.52
C SER A 165 2.13 -15.34 5.28
N LEU A 166 2.34 -14.04 5.55
CA LEU A 166 1.35 -13.18 6.20
C LEU A 166 0.08 -13.04 5.37
N LEU A 167 0.19 -12.86 4.04
CA LEU A 167 -0.98 -12.83 3.17
C LEU A 167 -1.80 -14.11 3.27
N ILE A 168 -1.14 -15.28 3.21
CA ILE A 168 -1.82 -16.57 3.32
C ILE A 168 -2.51 -16.71 4.67
N ARG A 169 -1.85 -16.33 5.77
CA ARG A 169 -2.42 -16.36 7.12
C ARG A 169 -3.60 -15.40 7.26
N VAL A 170 -3.49 -14.20 6.69
CA VAL A 170 -4.58 -13.21 6.68
C VAL A 170 -5.81 -13.79 5.97
N VAL A 171 -5.60 -14.34 4.79
CA VAL A 171 -6.67 -14.98 4.00
C VAL A 171 -7.27 -16.17 4.75
N ALA A 172 -6.44 -17.04 5.33
CA ALA A 172 -6.93 -18.17 6.13
C ALA A 172 -7.81 -17.71 7.29
N ARG A 173 -7.38 -16.68 8.05
CA ARG A 173 -8.14 -16.10 9.16
C ARG A 173 -9.47 -15.47 8.72
N ILE A 174 -9.53 -14.88 7.52
CA ILE A 174 -10.78 -14.36 6.93
C ILE A 174 -11.77 -15.51 6.67
N PHE A 175 -11.28 -16.66 6.19
CA PHE A 175 -12.11 -17.82 5.86
C PHE A 175 -12.40 -18.75 7.05
N GLU A 176 -11.80 -18.53 8.22
CA GLU A 176 -12.11 -19.28 9.43
C GLU A 176 -13.59 -19.06 9.82
N THR A 177 -14.34 -20.15 9.86
CA THR A 177 -15.71 -20.12 10.39
C THR A 177 -15.63 -20.06 11.91
N PRO A 178 -16.26 -19.08 12.57
CA PRO A 178 -16.24 -19.01 14.03
C PRO A 178 -16.87 -20.25 14.65
N LEU A 179 -16.26 -20.77 15.70
CA LEU A 179 -16.85 -21.84 16.51
C LEU A 179 -18.18 -21.35 17.08
N GLY A 180 -19.29 -22.03 16.72
CA GLY A 180 -20.65 -21.68 17.16
C GLY A 180 -21.55 -21.01 16.10
N TYR A 181 -21.05 -20.77 14.89
CA TYR A 181 -21.86 -20.21 13.81
C TYR A 181 -22.70 -21.30 13.12
N SER A 182 -23.98 -21.43 13.50
CA SER A 182 -24.95 -22.25 12.76
C SER A 182 -25.49 -21.43 11.58
N PHE A 183 -25.27 -21.89 10.35
CA PHE A 183 -26.00 -21.36 9.19
C PHE A 183 -27.50 -21.58 9.39
N SER A 184 -28.22 -20.55 9.83
CA SER A 184 -29.68 -20.56 9.75
C SER A 184 -30.05 -20.20 8.32
N PHE A 185 -30.01 -21.19 7.43
CA PHE A 185 -30.63 -21.07 6.10
C PHE A 185 -32.15 -20.98 6.32
N TYR A 186 -32.70 -19.78 6.14
CA TYR A 186 -34.13 -19.56 5.98
C TYR A 186 -34.55 -19.90 4.55
#